data_AF-A0A0W8EZX9-F1
#
_entry.id   AF-A0A0W8EZX9-F1
#
_cell.length_a   1.000
_cell.length_b   1.000
_cell.length_c   1.000
_cell.angle_alpha   90.00
_cell.angle_beta   90.00
_cell.angle_gamma   90.00
#
_symmetry.space_group_name_H-M   'P 1'
#
loop_
_entity.id
_entity.type
_entity.pdbx_description
1 polymer ?
#
loop_
_entity_poly.entity_id
_entity_poly.type
_entity_poly.pdbx_seq_one_letter_code
_entity_poly.pdbx_strand_id
1 'polypeptide(L)'
;MTRFYIKFRKNPLTMPADPEERVKLWMTMLTEVKKDLAAGHFTDWGDCSDISEGYCISELDDQMLHTLVLKYVPYIIFTMKPVLTVDQVMESIQRAVAGAKSR
;
A
#
# COMPACT_ATOMS: atom_id res chain seq x y z
N MET A 1 -9.49 0.49 -13.18
CA MET A 1 -9.60 0.50 -11.71
C MET A 1 -8.60 1.49 -11.16
N THR A 2 -8.89 2.12 -10.03
CA THR A 2 -7.93 2.99 -9.34
C THR A 2 -6.77 2.14 -8.85
N ARG A 3 -5.54 2.52 -9.19
CA ARG A 3 -4.33 1.87 -8.68
C ARG A 3 -3.85 2.63 -7.46
N PHE A 4 -3.58 1.94 -6.37
CA PHE A 4 -3.08 2.53 -5.13
C PHE A 4 -1.62 2.17 -4.93
N TYR A 5 -0.79 3.19 -4.69
CA TYR A 5 0.51 3.02 -4.05
C TYR A 5 0.32 3.17 -2.55
N ILE A 6 0.68 2.13 -1.81
CA ILE A 6 0.50 2.06 -0.36
C ILE A 6 1.88 1.93 0.25
N LYS A 7 2.32 2.98 0.93
CA LYS A 7 3.51 2.92 1.77
C LYS A 7 3.11 2.45 3.15
N PHE A 8 3.88 1.54 3.74
CA PHE A 8 3.66 1.08 5.10
C PHE A 8 4.93 1.19 5.94
N ARG A 9 4.76 1.34 7.25
CA ARG A 9 5.84 1.24 8.23
C ARG A 9 5.36 0.60 9.52
N LYS A 10 6.27 -0.04 10.24
CA LYS A 10 6.01 -0.68 11.53
C LYS A 10 5.77 0.40 12.60
N ASN A 11 4.78 0.21 13.46
CA ASN A 11 4.45 1.15 14.53
C ASN A 11 5.31 0.85 15.77
N PRO A 12 6.29 1.70 16.13
CA PRO A 12 7.17 1.42 17.26
C PRO A 12 6.45 1.38 18.61
N LEU A 13 5.27 2.01 18.73
CA LEU A 13 4.50 2.05 19.98
C LEU A 13 3.76 0.75 20.28
N THR A 14 3.61 -0.13 19.28
CA THR A 14 2.85 -1.38 19.41
C THR A 14 3.71 -2.61 19.09
N MET A 15 4.98 -2.42 18.74
CA MET A 15 5.89 -3.52 18.50
C MET A 15 6.34 -4.14 19.83
N PRO A 16 6.32 -5.48 19.96
CA PRO A 16 6.86 -6.14 21.13
C PRO A 16 8.35 -5.79 21.34
N ALA A 17 8.70 -5.50 22.59
CA ALA A 17 10.09 -5.26 22.99
C ALA A 17 10.90 -6.57 22.91
N ASP A 18 10.28 -7.68 23.31
CA ASP A 18 10.89 -9.00 23.22
C ASP A 18 11.17 -9.40 21.76
N PRO A 19 12.40 -9.86 21.43
CA PRO A 19 12.74 -10.27 20.07
C PRO A 19 11.94 -11.45 19.53
N GLU A 20 11.64 -12.46 20.34
CA GLU A 20 10.90 -13.65 19.89
C GLU A 20 9.44 -13.32 19.61
N GLU A 21 8.80 -12.56 20.50
CA GLU A 21 7.44 -12.06 20.29
C GLU A 21 7.33 -11.17 19.05
N ARG A 22 8.33 -10.31 18.82
CA ARG A 22 8.38 -9.45 17.64
C ARG A 22 8.50 -10.26 16.36
N VAL A 23 9.40 -11.25 16.31
CA VAL A 23 9.54 -12.14 15.15
C VAL A 23 8.24 -12.91 14.90
N LYS A 24 7.62 -13.43 15.96
CA LYS A 24 6.35 -14.16 15.85
C LYS A 24 5.24 -13.28 15.25
N LEU A 25 5.08 -12.05 15.77
CA LEU A 25 4.13 -11.08 15.23
C LEU A 25 4.37 -10.79 13.75
N TRP A 26 5.63 -10.55 13.37
CA TRP A 26 6.00 -10.25 11.99
C TRP A 26 5.69 -11.43 11.06
N MET A 27 6.05 -12.65 11.46
CA MET A 27 5.75 -13.86 10.67
C MET A 27 4.26 -14.11 10.51
N THR A 28 3.44 -13.81 11.52
CA THR A 28 1.98 -13.85 11.41
C THR A 28 1.47 -12.83 10.37
N MET A 29 1.92 -11.58 10.42
CA MET A 29 1.52 -10.57 9.44
C MET A 29 1.96 -10.92 8.01
N LEU A 30 3.17 -11.45 7.83
CA LEU A 30 3.67 -11.89 6.52
C LEU A 30 2.87 -13.07 5.96
N THR A 31 2.31 -13.92 6.83
CA THR A 31 1.40 -14.99 6.40
C THR A 31 0.11 -14.42 5.82
N GLU A 32 -0.43 -13.35 6.42
CA GLU A 32 -1.58 -12.62 5.87
C GLU A 32 -1.24 -11.93 4.55
N VAL A 33 -0.07 -11.30 4.45
CA VAL A 33 0.40 -10.69 3.17
C VAL A 33 0.45 -11.73 2.05
N LYS A 34 0.94 -12.94 2.32
CA LYS A 34 0.94 -14.03 1.33
C LYS A 34 -0.47 -14.41 0.86
N LYS A 35 -1.45 -14.43 1.77
CA LYS A 35 -2.86 -14.68 1.41
C LYS A 35 -3.42 -13.56 0.54
N ASP A 36 -3.11 -12.31 0.86
CA ASP A 36 -3.59 -11.15 0.09
C ASP A 36 -2.96 -11.06 -1.30
N LEU A 37 -1.69 -11.42 -1.44
CA LEU A 37 -1.04 -11.57 -2.75
C LEU A 37 -1.70 -12.68 -3.57
N ALA A 38 -1.95 -13.84 -2.96
CA ALA A 38 -2.59 -14.97 -3.64
C ALA A 38 -4.05 -14.67 -4.06
N ALA A 39 -4.76 -13.86 -3.27
CA ALA A 39 -6.12 -13.41 -3.56
C ALA A 39 -6.17 -12.25 -4.59
N GLY A 40 -5.02 -11.70 -5.02
CA GLY A 40 -4.95 -10.55 -5.90
C GLY A 40 -5.34 -9.22 -5.23
N HIS A 41 -5.47 -9.18 -3.90
CA HIS A 41 -5.71 -7.95 -3.15
C HIS A 41 -4.51 -7.02 -3.22
N PHE A 42 -3.31 -7.59 -3.18
CA PHE A 42 -2.06 -6.92 -3.51
C PHE A 42 -1.51 -7.47 -4.82
N THR A 43 -1.12 -6.57 -5.72
CA THR A 43 -0.50 -6.94 -7.00
C THR A 43 1.02 -6.91 -6.93
N ASP A 44 1.57 -6.21 -5.95
CA ASP A 44 3.00 -6.19 -5.63
C ASP A 44 3.20 -5.85 -4.14
N TRP A 45 4.32 -6.30 -3.56
CA TRP A 45 4.68 -6.07 -2.17
C TRP A 45 6.20 -6.14 -1.96
N GLY A 46 6.75 -5.22 -1.15
CA GLY A 46 8.14 -5.27 -0.73
C GLY A 46 8.38 -4.57 0.62
N ASP A 47 9.39 -5.04 1.37
CA ASP A 47 9.94 -4.39 2.55
C ASP A 47 11.34 -3.86 2.21
N CYS A 48 11.68 -2.67 2.69
CA CYS A 48 13.02 -2.13 2.51
C CYS A 48 14.03 -2.98 3.29
N SER A 49 15.24 -3.17 2.74
CA SER A 49 16.29 -3.98 3.37
C SER A 49 16.78 -3.41 4.71
N ASP A 50 16.57 -2.11 4.93
CA ASP A 50 16.83 -1.42 6.20
C ASP A 50 15.66 -1.48 7.19
N ILE A 51 14.57 -2.17 6.82
CA ILE A 51 13.39 -2.47 7.65
C ILE A 51 12.56 -1.22 7.98
N SER A 52 12.95 -0.04 7.47
CA SER A 52 12.36 1.25 7.84
C SER A 52 10.91 1.41 7.37
N GLU A 53 10.63 0.90 6.18
CA GLU A 53 9.35 1.01 5.50
C GLU A 53 9.23 -0.07 4.43
N GLY A 54 8.05 -0.15 3.83
CA GLY A 54 7.82 -0.96 2.66
C GLY A 54 6.68 -0.41 1.83
N TYR A 55 6.32 -1.15 0.80
CA TYR A 55 5.25 -0.78 -0.11
C TYR A 55 4.37 -1.98 -0.48
N CYS A 56 3.14 -1.68 -0.85
CA CYS A 56 2.31 -2.58 -1.65
C CYS A 56 1.54 -1.81 -2.70
N ILE A 57 1.12 -2.53 -3.74
CA ILE A 57 0.23 -2.01 -4.78
C ILE A 57 -1.10 -2.75 -4.70
N SER A 58 -2.22 -2.04 -4.81
CA SER A 58 -3.55 -2.62 -4.87
C SER A 58 -4.39 -1.95 -5.96
N GLU A 59 -5.32 -2.70 -6.53
CA GLU A 59 -6.32 -2.20 -7.50
C GLU A 59 -7.76 -2.39 -7.00
N LEU A 60 -7.91 -2.70 -5.71
CA LEU A 60 -9.20 -2.73 -5.02
C LEU A 60 -9.83 -1.34 -4.96
N ASP A 61 -11.15 -1.27 -4.79
CA ASP A 61 -11.81 -0.03 -4.44
C ASP A 61 -11.50 0.41 -2.99
N ASP A 62 -11.78 1.67 -2.70
CA ASP A 62 -11.47 2.32 -1.43
C ASP A 62 -12.04 1.59 -0.21
N GLN A 63 -13.25 1.04 -0.29
CA GLN A 63 -13.91 0.39 0.85
C GLN A 63 -13.33 -1.01 1.10
N MET A 64 -13.13 -1.79 0.03
CA MET A 64 -12.47 -3.09 0.12
C MET A 64 -11.04 -2.92 0.64
N LEU A 65 -10.31 -1.93 0.12
CA LEU A 65 -8.96 -1.64 0.53
C LEU A 65 -8.88 -1.16 1.98
N HIS A 66 -9.81 -0.31 2.42
CA HIS A 66 -9.91 0.09 3.83
C HIS A 66 -10.16 -1.11 4.75
N THR A 67 -11.09 -2.00 4.36
CA THR A 67 -11.40 -3.22 5.12
C THR A 67 -10.19 -4.15 5.20
N LEU A 68 -9.46 -4.32 4.09
CA LEU A 68 -8.28 -5.16 4.00
C LEU A 68 -7.19 -4.75 4.99
N VAL A 69 -6.91 -3.46 5.11
CA VAL A 69 -5.79 -2.96 5.93
C VAL A 69 -6.05 -2.99 7.44
N LEU A 70 -7.31 -3.08 7.87
CA LEU A 70 -7.68 -3.07 9.29
C LEU A 70 -7.04 -4.22 10.09
N LYS A 71 -6.81 -5.38 9.47
CA LYS A 71 -6.18 -6.53 10.15
C LYS A 71 -4.71 -6.30 10.54
N TYR A 72 -4.07 -5.29 9.96
CA TYR A 72 -2.69 -4.92 10.27
C TYR A 72 -2.59 -3.79 11.31
N VAL A 73 -3.71 -3.14 11.65
CA VAL A 73 -3.79 -2.13 12.70
C VAL A 73 -3.85 -2.83 14.07
N PRO A 74 -3.10 -2.39 15.10
CA PRO A 74 -2.34 -1.12 15.18
C PRO A 74 -0.84 -1.24 14.83
N TYR A 75 -0.40 -2.42 14.39
CA TYR A 75 1.01 -2.76 14.18
C TYR A 75 1.65 -2.06 12.99
N ILE A 76 0.86 -1.73 11.96
CA ILE A 76 1.32 -1.09 10.73
C ILE A 76 0.62 0.25 10.55
N ILE A 77 1.41 1.27 10.19
CA ILE A 77 0.94 2.60 9.81
C ILE A 77 1.00 2.70 8.29
N PHE A 78 -0.12 3.02 7.65
CA PHE A 78 -0.25 3.12 6.21
C PHE A 78 -0.30 4.57 5.72
N THR A 79 0.22 4.82 4.53
CA THR A 79 0.02 6.04 3.73
C THR A 79 -0.36 5.61 2.32
N MET A 80 -1.58 5.95 1.91
CA MET A 80 -2.20 5.39 0.70
C MET A 80 -2.48 6.53 -0.27
N LYS A 81 -2.07 6.36 -1.53
CA LYS A 81 -2.28 7.35 -2.58
C LYS A 81 -2.75 6.67 -3.87
N PRO A 82 -3.81 7.18 -4.53
CA PRO A 82 -4.09 6.77 -5.89
C PRO A 82 -2.93 7.21 -6.81
N VAL A 83 -2.62 6.39 -7.79
CA VAL A 83 -1.56 6.65 -8.77
C VAL A 83 -2.10 6.51 -10.19
N LEU A 84 -1.53 7.31 -11.10
CA LEU A 84 -1.87 7.31 -12.52
C LEU A 84 -0.87 6.46 -13.31
N THR A 85 -1.34 5.84 -14.39
CA THR A 85 -0.47 5.24 -15.41
C THR A 85 0.19 6.33 -16.26
N VAL A 86 1.24 5.97 -17.01
CA VAL A 86 1.89 6.88 -17.97
C VAL A 86 0.86 7.45 -18.95
N ASP A 87 -0.01 6.62 -19.52
CA ASP A 87 -1.05 7.06 -20.47
C ASP A 87 -2.03 8.05 -19.83
N GLN A 88 -2.49 7.79 -18.61
CA GLN A 88 -3.38 8.70 -17.88
C GLN A 88 -2.72 10.05 -17.57
N VAL A 89 -1.42 10.04 -17.28
CA VAL A 89 -0.63 11.27 -17.11
C VAL A 89 -0.53 12.01 -18.45
N MET A 90 -0.21 11.32 -19.54
CA MET A 90 -0.11 11.90 -20.89
C MET A 90 -1.43 12.54 -21.33
N GLU A 91 -2.55 11.83 -21.17
CA GLU A 91 -3.88 12.37 -21.46
C GLU A 91 -4.20 13.61 -20.63
N SER A 92 -3.85 13.60 -19.34
CA SER A 92 -4.10 14.73 -18.44
C SER A 92 -3.34 15.98 -18.88
N ILE A 93 -2.09 15.82 -19.35
CA ILE A 93 -1.29 16.89 -19.93
C ILE A 93 -1.93 17.42 -21.22
N GLN A 94 -2.35 16.53 -22.13
CA GLN A 94 -3.01 16.92 -23.39
C GLN A 94 -4.31 17.69 -23.15
N ARG A 95 -5.15 17.23 -22.21
CA ARG A 95 -6.37 17.92 -21.79
C ARG A 95 -6.09 19.31 -21.23
N ALA A 96 -5.05 19.46 -20.40
CA ALA A 96 -4.65 20.75 -19.84
C ALA A 96 -4.22 21.74 -20.95
N VAL A 97 -3.44 21.28 -21.93
CA VAL A 97 -3.01 22.11 -23.07
C VAL A 97 -4.20 22.53 -23.94
N ALA A 98 -5.14 21.61 -24.22
CA ALA A 98 -6.34 21.94 -25.00
C ALA A 98 -7.23 22.97 -24.29
N GLY A 99 -7.46 22.79 -22.98
CA GLY A 99 -8.25 23.72 -22.17
C GLY A 99 -7.62 25.12 -22.01
N ALA A 100 -6.28 25.22 -22.08
CA ALA A 100 -5.59 26.51 -22.08
C ALA A 100 -5.74 27.28 -23.40
N LYS A 101 -5.92 26.58 -24.53
CA LYS A 101 -6.15 27.21 -25.85
C LYS A 101 -7.60 27.67 -26.05
N SER A 102 -8.53 27.16 -25.24
CA SER A 102 -9.95 27.52 -25.29
C SER A 102 -10.32 28.65 -24.31
N ARG A 103 -9.33 29.25 -23.63
CA ARG A 103 -9.48 30.42 -22.76
C ARG A 103 -8.87 31.64 -23.43
#